data_AF-A0AAV4G7X7-F1
#
_entry.id   AF-A0AAV4G7X7-F1
#
_cell.length_a   1.000
_cell.length_b   1.000
_cell.length_c   1.000
_cell.angle_alpha   90.00
_cell.angle_beta   90.00
_cell.angle_gamma   90.00
#
_symmetry.space_group_name_H-M   'P 1'
#
loop_
_entity.id
_entity.type
_entity.pdbx_description
1 polymer ?
#
loop_
_entity_poly.entity_id
_entity_poly.type
_entity_poly.pdbx_seq_one_letter_code
_entity_poly.pdbx_strand_id
1 'polypeptide(L)'
;MWTLIHQICSRNATNLHIPWIPGHCGIAGNDEADHLANQGQIEDQREVEIDLKTAKAVSKRHVLDTSRNTPTPHSRQRGRSVATRVVLTQLRCNGESPILQKYLYDIGASPSDACLQCGQSPEDLHHALYNCPEVDFFQSLIPGDPMESLWESPVEMIEFLRVSQRLPIA
;
A
#
# COMPACT_ATOMS: atom_id res chain seq x y z
N MET A 1 9.62 -22.36 -19.23
CA MET A 1 10.96 -22.26 -19.86
C MET A 1 11.70 -23.60 -19.87
N TRP A 2 12.19 -24.11 -18.73
CA TRP A 2 13.00 -25.34 -18.69
C TRP A 2 12.34 -26.58 -19.33
N THR A 3 11.03 -26.78 -19.10
CA THR A 3 10.26 -27.86 -19.73
C THR A 3 10.20 -27.74 -21.25
N LEU A 4 10.10 -26.52 -21.77
CA LEU A 4 10.05 -26.26 -23.22
C LEU A 4 11.41 -26.53 -23.86
N ILE A 5 12.50 -26.10 -23.23
CA ILE A 5 13.88 -26.37 -23.69
C ILE A 5 14.10 -27.89 -23.75
N HIS A 6 13.72 -28.62 -22.68
CA HIS A 6 13.83 -30.07 -22.65
C HIS A 6 12.99 -30.75 -23.75
N GLN A 7 11.77 -30.26 -24.01
CA GLN A 7 10.90 -30.77 -25.08
C GLN A 7 11.46 -30.52 -26.49
N ILE A 8 12.13 -29.39 -26.71
CA ILE A 8 12.79 -29.09 -28.00
C ILE A 8 13.98 -30.02 -28.21
N CYS A 9 14.82 -30.19 -27.17
CA CYS A 9 15.96 -31.11 -27.21
C CYS A 9 15.55 -32.57 -27.41
N SER A 10 14.37 -32.97 -26.93
CA SER A 10 13.89 -34.36 -27.06
C SER A 10 13.12 -34.65 -28.35
N ARG A 11 12.46 -33.64 -28.94
CA ARG A 11 11.65 -33.80 -30.17
C ARG A 11 12.47 -33.74 -31.45
N ASN A 12 13.49 -32.89 -31.44
CA ASN A 12 14.37 -32.72 -32.58
C ASN A 12 15.71 -33.33 -32.15
N ALA A 13 16.25 -34.28 -32.91
CA ALA A 13 17.61 -34.82 -32.69
C ALA A 13 18.72 -33.76 -32.95
N THR A 14 18.41 -32.49 -32.73
CA THR A 14 19.32 -31.35 -32.76
C THR A 14 20.23 -31.39 -31.54
N ASN A 15 21.52 -31.51 -31.78
CA ASN A 15 22.54 -31.33 -30.76
C ASN A 15 22.59 -29.84 -30.35
N LEU A 16 21.91 -29.48 -29.27
CA LEU A 16 21.83 -28.10 -28.77
C LEU A 16 23.06 -27.79 -27.90
N HIS A 17 23.91 -26.89 -28.38
CA HIS A 17 25.03 -26.36 -27.60
C HIS A 17 24.64 -25.01 -26.98
N ILE A 18 24.77 -24.88 -25.66
CA ILE A 18 24.42 -23.65 -24.91
C ILE A 18 25.70 -23.08 -24.26
N PRO A 19 26.47 -22.25 -24.99
CA PRO A 19 27.63 -21.59 -24.41
C PRO A 19 27.19 -20.40 -23.54
N TRP A 20 27.89 -20.17 -22.43
CA TRP A 20 27.78 -18.93 -21.67
C TRP A 20 28.69 -17.86 -22.29
N ILE A 21 28.19 -16.63 -22.39
CA ILE A 21 28.91 -15.47 -22.93
C ILE A 21 28.87 -14.35 -21.88
N PRO A 22 30.02 -13.69 -21.58
CA PRO A 22 30.04 -12.53 -20.69
C PRO A 22 29.32 -11.33 -21.31
N GLY A 23 28.60 -10.56 -20.50
CA GLY A 23 27.92 -9.34 -20.96
C GLY A 23 28.89 -8.21 -21.31
N HIS A 24 28.45 -7.30 -22.20
CA HIS A 24 29.15 -6.06 -22.58
C HIS A 24 30.61 -6.25 -23.04
N CYS A 25 30.89 -7.35 -23.73
CA CYS A 25 32.23 -7.68 -24.20
C CYS A 25 32.49 -7.31 -25.67
N GLY A 26 31.57 -6.56 -26.31
CA GLY A 26 31.72 -6.13 -27.70
C GLY A 26 31.42 -7.22 -28.74
N ILE A 27 30.76 -8.31 -28.34
CA ILE A 27 30.31 -9.35 -29.27
C ILE A 27 29.01 -8.88 -29.90
N ALA A 28 29.09 -8.46 -31.17
CA ALA A 28 27.98 -7.85 -31.90
C ALA A 28 26.64 -8.59 -31.76
N GLY A 29 26.64 -9.93 -31.85
CA GLY A 29 25.40 -10.71 -31.71
C GLY A 29 24.83 -10.75 -30.28
N ASN A 30 25.68 -10.70 -29.26
CA ASN A 30 25.24 -10.62 -27.86
C ASN A 30 24.74 -9.20 -27.55
N ASP A 31 25.45 -8.18 -28.01
CA ASP A 31 25.09 -6.79 -27.77
C ASP A 31 23.79 -6.43 -28.50
N GLU A 32 23.56 -6.97 -29.70
CA GLU A 32 22.29 -6.83 -30.42
C GLU A 32 21.15 -7.55 -29.69
N ALA A 33 21.38 -8.76 -29.17
CA ALA A 33 20.37 -9.48 -28.39
C ALA A 33 20.00 -8.73 -27.10
N ASP A 34 20.98 -8.14 -26.42
CA ASP A 34 20.76 -7.29 -25.22
C ASP A 34 20.00 -6.02 -25.58
N HIS A 35 20.37 -5.35 -26.68
CA HIS A 35 19.67 -4.18 -27.19
C HIS A 35 18.20 -4.49 -27.52
N LEU A 36 17.92 -5.57 -28.25
CA LEU A 36 16.56 -6.01 -28.57
C LEU A 36 15.75 -6.39 -27.31
N ALA A 37 16.38 -7.07 -26.35
CA ALA A 37 15.73 -7.40 -25.08
C ALA A 37 15.34 -6.14 -24.29
N ASN A 38 16.19 -5.11 -24.30
CA ASN A 38 15.91 -3.82 -23.68
C ASN A 38 14.79 -3.05 -24.41
N GLN A 39 14.75 -3.10 -25.75
CA GLN A 39 13.66 -2.51 -26.53
C GLN A 39 12.31 -3.16 -26.19
N GLY A 40 12.26 -4.49 -26.12
CA GLY A 40 11.04 -5.23 -25.77
C GLY A 40 10.49 -4.93 -24.36
N GLN A 41 11.31 -4.41 -23.44
CA GLN A 41 10.82 -3.93 -22.15
C GLN A 41 10.00 -2.64 -22.24
N ILE A 42 10.20 -1.85 -23.30
CA ILE A 42 9.56 -0.54 -23.52
C ILE A 42 8.34 -0.68 -24.42
N GLU A 43 8.23 -1.78 -25.17
CA GLU A 43 7.08 -2.07 -26.01
C GLU A 43 5.78 -2.28 -25.21
N ASP A 44 4.65 -2.06 -25.88
CA ASP A 44 3.34 -2.22 -25.28
C ASP A 44 2.99 -3.70 -25.08
N GLN A 45 2.92 -4.13 -23.82
CA GLN A 45 2.61 -5.51 -23.43
C GLN A 45 1.16 -5.71 -22.97
N ARG A 46 0.26 -4.73 -23.20
CA ARG A 46 -1.13 -4.78 -22.70
C ARG A 46 -1.94 -5.99 -23.19
N GLU A 47 -1.66 -6.49 -24.39
CA GLU A 47 -2.38 -7.61 -24.99
C GLU A 47 -1.70 -8.98 -24.78
N VAL A 48 -0.56 -9.02 -24.08
CA VAL A 48 0.12 -10.28 -23.79
C VAL A 48 -0.50 -10.90 -22.55
N GLU A 49 -1.09 -12.09 -22.70
CA GLU A 49 -1.59 -12.85 -21.57
C GLU A 49 -0.45 -13.20 -20.60
N ILE A 50 -0.58 -12.76 -19.36
CA ILE A 50 0.34 -13.08 -18.27
C ILE A 50 -0.39 -13.87 -17.19
N ASP A 51 0.35 -14.72 -16.48
CA ASP A 51 -0.21 -15.41 -15.32
C ASP A 51 -0.42 -14.43 -14.14
N LEU A 52 -1.36 -14.77 -13.26
CA LEU A 52 -1.72 -13.94 -12.10
C LEU A 52 -0.53 -13.66 -11.16
N LYS A 53 0.43 -14.60 -11.04
CA LYS A 53 1.60 -14.42 -10.19
C LYS A 53 2.54 -13.37 -10.78
N THR A 54 2.73 -13.38 -12.10
CA THR A 54 3.48 -12.34 -12.82
C THR A 54 2.79 -10.98 -12.70
N ALA A 55 1.46 -10.90 -12.91
CA ALA A 55 0.70 -9.67 -12.74
C ALA A 55 0.87 -9.07 -11.32
N LYS A 56 0.72 -9.89 -10.29
CA LYS A 56 0.93 -9.47 -8.89
C LYS A 56 2.34 -8.97 -8.62
N ALA A 57 3.35 -9.64 -9.18
CA ALA A 57 4.75 -9.23 -9.01
C ALA A 57 5.03 -7.87 -9.65
N VAL A 58 4.53 -7.65 -10.87
CA VAL A 58 4.65 -6.37 -11.59
C VAL A 58 3.93 -5.25 -10.85
N SER A 59 2.67 -5.45 -10.44
CA SER A 59 1.93 -4.46 -9.65
C SER A 59 2.63 -4.12 -8.34
N LYS A 60 3.14 -5.12 -7.62
CA LYS A 60 3.92 -4.89 -6.38
C LYS A 60 5.17 -4.08 -6.65
N ARG A 61 5.93 -4.39 -7.71
CA ARG A 61 7.11 -3.62 -8.12
C ARG A 61 6.74 -2.17 -8.44
N HIS A 62 5.68 -1.96 -9.23
CA HIS A 62 5.20 -0.63 -9.57
C HIS A 62 4.84 0.18 -8.32
N VAL A 63 4.08 -0.40 -7.38
CA VAL A 63 3.75 0.26 -6.10
C VAL A 63 5.01 0.60 -5.29
N LEU A 64 6.01 -0.29 -5.24
CA LEU A 64 7.26 -0.03 -4.53
C LEU A 64 8.11 1.06 -5.19
N ASP A 65 8.21 1.07 -6.53
CA ASP A 65 8.97 2.09 -7.26
C ASP A 65 8.27 3.46 -7.15
N THR A 66 6.95 3.50 -7.23
CA THR A 66 6.16 4.71 -6.93
C THR A 66 6.32 5.13 -5.47
N SER A 67 6.34 4.18 -4.51
CA SER A 67 6.55 4.44 -3.08
C SER A 67 7.94 5.01 -2.76
N ARG A 68 8.96 4.65 -3.54
CA ARG A 68 10.33 5.18 -3.39
C ARG A 68 10.43 6.62 -3.88
N ASN A 69 9.65 6.97 -4.90
CA ASN A 69 9.63 8.30 -5.51
C ASN A 69 8.56 9.23 -4.91
N THR A 70 7.58 8.69 -4.20
CA THR A 70 6.68 9.51 -3.39
C THR A 70 7.43 9.97 -2.15
N PRO A 71 7.30 11.25 -1.75
CA PRO A 71 7.81 11.71 -0.47
C PRO A 71 7.30 10.76 0.61
N THR A 72 8.24 10.11 1.32
CA THR A 72 7.89 9.28 2.48
C THR A 72 6.90 10.03 3.34
N PRO A 73 5.78 9.43 3.79
CA PRO A 73 4.81 10.11 4.63
C PRO A 73 5.52 10.73 5.84
N HIS A 74 5.72 12.05 5.72
CA HIS A 74 6.14 13.06 6.67
C HIS A 74 7.27 12.67 7.64
N SER A 75 8.38 13.42 7.57
CA SER A 75 9.37 13.51 8.67
C SER A 75 8.74 13.63 10.06
N ARG A 76 7.56 14.25 10.15
CA ARG A 76 6.75 14.43 11.36
C ARG A 76 6.21 13.14 11.99
N GLN A 77 6.10 12.05 11.23
CA GLN A 77 5.67 10.74 11.73
C GLN A 77 6.84 9.82 12.11
N ARG A 78 8.09 10.27 11.95
CA ARG A 78 9.28 9.51 12.37
C ARG A 78 9.22 9.32 13.90
N GLY A 79 9.38 8.07 14.34
CA GLY A 79 9.30 7.69 15.76
C GLY A 79 7.94 7.16 16.22
N ARG A 80 6.90 7.18 15.36
CA ARG A 80 5.61 6.54 15.68
C ARG A 80 5.60 5.06 15.28
N SER A 81 4.85 4.26 16.03
CA SER A 81 4.72 2.82 15.77
C SER A 81 4.14 2.56 14.38
N VAL A 82 4.46 1.40 13.78
CA VAL A 82 3.87 0.98 12.51
C VAL A 82 2.33 0.92 12.62
N ALA A 83 1.81 0.41 13.74
CA ALA A 83 0.37 0.34 13.99
C ALA A 83 -0.31 1.72 13.94
N THR A 84 0.28 2.72 14.60
CA THR A 84 -0.25 4.10 14.59
C THR A 84 -0.27 4.69 13.17
N ARG A 85 0.78 4.44 12.38
CA ARG A 85 0.85 4.93 10.99
C ARG A 85 -0.19 4.26 10.10
N VAL A 86 -0.42 2.96 10.29
CA VAL A 86 -1.47 2.21 9.57
C VAL A 86 -2.85 2.80 9.88
N VAL A 87 -3.15 3.07 11.15
CA VAL A 87 -4.41 3.70 11.54
C VAL A 87 -4.59 5.06 10.86
N LEU A 88 -3.58 5.92 10.86
CA LEU A 88 -3.68 7.21 10.16
C LEU A 88 -3.95 7.04 8.66
N THR A 89 -3.28 6.10 7.99
CA THR A 89 -3.55 5.81 6.57
C THR A 89 -4.99 5.33 6.36
N GLN A 90 -5.48 4.44 7.22
CA GLN A 90 -6.86 3.94 7.16
C GLN A 90 -7.89 5.06 7.35
N LEU A 91 -7.67 5.98 8.30
CA LEU A 91 -8.55 7.12 8.51
C LEU A 91 -8.54 8.07 7.30
N ARG A 92 -7.37 8.33 6.71
CA ARG A 92 -7.24 9.12 5.46
C ARG A 92 -7.95 8.48 4.28
N CYS A 93 -8.12 7.17 4.28
CA CYS A 93 -8.89 6.41 3.30
C CYS A 93 -10.35 6.25 3.76
N ASN A 94 -11.03 7.37 4.02
CA ASN A 94 -12.47 7.41 4.35
C ASN A 94 -12.88 6.61 5.61
N GLY A 95 -11.98 6.43 6.58
CA GLY A 95 -12.32 5.79 7.85
C GLY A 95 -12.40 4.27 7.81
N GLU A 96 -11.68 3.59 6.90
CA GLU A 96 -11.59 2.13 6.87
C GLU A 96 -10.65 1.59 7.97
N SER A 97 -10.95 1.92 9.22
CA SER A 97 -10.07 1.71 10.37
C SER A 97 -10.76 0.90 11.47
N PRO A 98 -10.08 -0.11 12.07
CA PRO A 98 -10.59 -0.84 13.22
C PRO A 98 -10.88 -0.01 14.48
N ILE A 99 -10.47 1.26 14.52
CA ILE A 99 -10.78 2.15 15.65
C ILE A 99 -12.21 2.70 15.60
N LEU A 100 -12.95 2.49 14.49
CA LEU A 100 -14.30 2.98 14.28
C LEU A 100 -15.30 1.82 14.33
N GLN A 101 -16.33 1.90 15.18
CA GLN A 101 -17.31 0.82 15.30
C GLN A 101 -18.08 0.56 14.02
N LYS A 102 -18.38 1.60 13.22
CA LYS A 102 -19.06 1.41 11.94
C LYS A 102 -18.26 0.49 11.00
N TYR A 103 -16.95 0.69 10.89
CA TYR A 103 -16.11 -0.19 10.08
C TYR A 103 -16.13 -1.63 10.58
N LEU A 104 -16.03 -1.83 11.91
CA LEU A 104 -16.07 -3.17 12.51
C LEU A 104 -17.43 -3.85 12.30
N TYR A 105 -18.54 -3.12 12.35
CA TYR A 105 -19.87 -3.62 12.05
C TYR A 105 -20.00 -4.03 10.58
N ASP A 106 -19.56 -3.17 9.66
CA ASP A 106 -19.64 -3.42 8.21
C ASP A 106 -18.86 -4.68 7.78
N ILE A 107 -17.74 -5.00 8.45
CA ILE A 107 -16.97 -6.24 8.21
C ILE A 107 -17.43 -7.45 9.06
N GLY A 108 -18.45 -7.28 9.90
CA GLY A 108 -18.97 -8.34 10.78
C GLY A 108 -18.10 -8.69 11.99
N ALA A 109 -17.16 -7.82 12.37
CA ALA A 109 -16.29 -7.99 13.54
C ALA A 109 -16.89 -7.42 14.84
N SER A 110 -17.89 -6.55 14.74
CA SER A 110 -18.65 -6.01 15.89
C SER A 110 -20.15 -6.22 15.69
N PRO A 111 -20.93 -6.50 16.76
CA PRO A 111 -22.38 -6.66 16.67
C PRO A 111 -23.14 -5.33 16.55
N SER A 112 -22.49 -4.19 16.76
CA SER A 112 -23.08 -2.86 16.74
C SER A 112 -22.13 -1.85 16.10
N ASP A 113 -22.68 -0.86 15.40
CA ASP A 113 -21.93 0.29 14.87
C ASP A 113 -21.90 1.48 15.84
N ALA A 114 -22.59 1.39 16.99
CA ALA A 114 -22.69 2.49 17.94
C ALA A 114 -21.34 2.88 18.54
N CYS A 115 -21.07 4.19 18.66
CA CYS A 115 -19.85 4.71 19.27
C CYS A 115 -19.64 4.19 20.70
N LEU A 116 -18.44 3.68 20.99
CA LEU A 116 -18.12 3.16 22.33
C LEU A 116 -17.99 4.27 23.38
N GLN A 117 -17.74 5.52 22.96
CA GLN A 117 -17.58 6.66 23.86
C GLN A 117 -18.93 7.24 24.27
N CYS A 118 -19.76 7.65 23.31
CA CYS A 118 -21.03 8.34 23.61
C CYS A 118 -22.26 7.42 23.51
N GLY A 119 -22.15 6.24 22.92
CA GLY A 119 -23.26 5.31 22.70
C GLY A 119 -24.29 5.79 21.66
N GLN A 120 -24.04 6.90 20.98
CA GLN A 120 -24.99 7.54 20.06
C GLN A 120 -24.47 7.50 18.62
N SER A 121 -25.35 7.11 17.70
CA SER A 121 -25.09 7.04 16.26
C SER A 121 -24.03 6.01 15.84
N PRO A 122 -24.01 5.61 14.56
CA PRO A 122 -22.90 4.85 14.02
C PRO A 122 -21.59 5.65 14.14
N GLU A 123 -20.55 5.03 14.69
CA GLU A 123 -19.22 5.64 14.78
C GLU A 123 -18.47 5.50 13.47
N ASP A 124 -18.79 6.39 12.53
CA ASP A 124 -17.96 6.65 11.37
C ASP A 124 -16.89 7.73 11.66
N LEU A 125 -16.05 7.99 10.65
CA LEU A 125 -14.98 8.98 10.74
C LEU A 125 -15.53 10.37 11.06
N HIS A 126 -16.67 10.75 10.48
CA HIS A 126 -17.25 12.08 10.69
C HIS A 126 -17.78 12.21 12.11
N HIS A 127 -18.42 11.17 12.65
CA HIS A 127 -18.83 11.13 14.04
C HIS A 127 -17.62 11.26 14.97
N ALA A 128 -16.58 10.45 14.75
CA ALA A 128 -15.39 10.44 15.60
C ALA A 128 -14.63 11.78 15.61
N LEU A 129 -14.67 12.54 14.52
CA LEU A 129 -13.97 13.82 14.39
C LEU A 129 -14.81 15.04 14.76
N TYR A 130 -16.11 15.05 14.46
CA TYR A 130 -16.96 16.25 14.57
C TYR A 130 -18.18 16.11 15.47
N ASN A 131 -18.85 14.95 15.46
CA ASN A 131 -20.19 14.86 16.05
C ASN A 131 -20.22 14.15 17.42
N CYS A 132 -19.11 13.55 17.86
CA CYS A 132 -19.08 12.84 19.13
C CYS A 132 -19.04 13.86 20.29
N PRO A 133 -20.06 13.91 21.18
CA PRO A 133 -20.09 14.89 22.26
C PRO A 133 -18.88 14.80 23.20
N GLU A 134 -18.33 13.59 23.35
CA GLU A 134 -17.15 13.31 24.17
C GLU A 134 -15.85 13.86 23.57
N VAL A 135 -15.84 14.29 22.29
CA VAL A 135 -14.64 14.87 21.65
C VAL A 135 -14.63 16.40 21.60
N ASP A 136 -15.75 17.06 21.91
CA ASP A 136 -15.86 18.53 21.88
C ASP A 136 -14.80 19.20 22.75
N PHE A 137 -14.46 18.59 23.89
CA PHE A 137 -13.44 19.09 24.80
C PHE A 137 -12.02 19.07 24.21
N PHE A 138 -11.74 18.11 23.33
CA PHE A 138 -10.41 17.86 22.77
C PHE A 138 -10.20 18.51 21.40
N GLN A 139 -11.22 19.15 20.81
CA GLN A 139 -11.10 19.88 19.55
C GLN A 139 -9.99 20.94 19.59
N SER A 140 -9.72 21.52 20.77
CA SER A 140 -8.64 22.48 20.98
C SER A 140 -7.22 21.93 20.69
N LEU A 141 -7.04 20.61 20.68
CA LEU A 141 -5.77 19.96 20.34
C LEU A 141 -5.53 19.86 18.83
N ILE A 142 -6.57 20.02 18.02
CA ILE A 142 -6.49 19.93 16.57
C ILE A 142 -6.35 21.35 16.00
N PRO A 143 -5.26 21.64 15.26
CA PRO A 143 -5.12 22.93 14.59
C PRO A 143 -6.01 22.99 13.34
N GLY A 144 -7.15 23.68 13.45
CA GLY A 144 -8.04 23.91 12.31
C GLY A 144 -9.00 22.74 12.07
N ASP A 145 -9.23 22.41 10.80
CA ASP A 145 -10.18 21.36 10.44
C ASP A 145 -9.63 19.95 10.77
N PRO A 146 -10.40 19.09 11.47
CA PRO A 146 -10.02 17.71 11.78
C PRO A 146 -9.67 16.84 10.57
N MET A 147 -10.41 16.96 9.46
CA MET A 147 -10.15 16.16 8.27
C MET A 147 -8.86 16.59 7.58
N GLU A 148 -8.60 17.90 7.48
CA GLU A 148 -7.34 18.44 6.98
C GLU A 148 -6.16 18.06 7.89
N SER A 149 -6.36 18.10 9.21
CA SER A 149 -5.34 17.76 10.22
C SER A 149 -4.88 16.31 10.16
N LEU A 150 -5.69 15.38 9.62
CA LEU A 150 -5.23 14.03 9.32
C LEU A 150 -3.99 14.04 8.41
N TRP A 151 -3.88 15.01 7.50
CA TRP A 151 -2.79 15.15 6.54
C TRP A 151 -1.70 16.09 7.05
N GLU A 152 -2.08 17.30 7.45
CA GLU A 152 -1.16 18.40 7.75
C GLU A 152 -0.53 18.29 9.15
N SER A 153 -1.30 17.82 10.12
CA SER A 153 -0.94 17.79 11.55
C SER A 153 -1.15 16.40 12.15
N PRO A 154 -0.48 15.35 11.62
CA PRO A 154 -0.74 13.97 12.00
C PRO A 154 -0.31 13.65 13.43
N VAL A 155 0.56 14.46 14.05
CA VAL A 155 1.02 14.23 15.43
C VAL A 155 -0.06 14.65 16.41
N GLU A 156 -0.59 15.86 16.22
CA GLU A 156 -1.70 16.43 16.97
C GLU A 156 -2.93 15.54 16.85
N MET A 157 -3.20 15.01 15.64
CA MET A 157 -4.27 14.04 15.41
C MET A 157 -4.07 12.73 16.18
N ILE A 158 -2.84 12.20 16.27
CA ILE A 158 -2.58 11.00 17.08
C ILE A 158 -2.86 11.29 18.56
N GLU A 159 -2.42 12.45 19.07
CA GLU A 159 -2.66 12.81 20.47
C GLU A 159 -4.16 13.00 20.74
N PHE A 160 -4.90 13.66 19.83
CA PHE A 160 -6.37 13.74 19.88
C PHE A 160 -7.04 12.36 19.96
N LEU A 161 -6.64 11.41 19.11
CA LEU A 161 -7.19 10.05 19.11
C LEU A 161 -6.86 9.28 20.39
N ARG A 162 -5.72 9.56 21.04
CA ARG A 162 -5.33 8.96 22.32
C ARG A 162 -6.13 9.53 23.48
N VAL A 163 -6.23 10.86 23.59
CA VAL A 163 -6.97 11.49 24.70
C VAL A 163 -8.47 11.23 24.61
N SER A 164 -9.00 11.06 23.39
CA SER A 164 -10.38 10.61 23.17
C SER A 164 -10.57 9.09 23.32
N GLN A 165 -9.54 8.36 23.77
CA GLN A 165 -9.54 6.91 24.04
C GLN A 165 -9.87 6.01 22.84
N ARG A 166 -9.69 6.50 21.61
CA ARG A 166 -9.86 5.71 20.37
C ARG A 166 -8.60 4.96 19.96
N LEU A 167 -7.44 5.52 20.32
CA LEU A 167 -6.16 4.82 20.24
C LEU A 167 -5.67 4.47 21.65
N PRO A 168 -5.13 3.26 21.85
CA PRO A 168 -4.52 2.91 23.12
C PRO A 168 -3.35 3.86 23.43
N ILE A 169 -3.24 4.25 24.69
CA ILE A 169 -2.10 5.02 25.20
C ILE A 169 -0.89 4.08 25.13
N ALA A 170 0.14 4.50 24.39
CA ALA A 170 1.38 3.76 24.20
C ALA A 170 2.47 4.28 25.14
#